data_AF-A0A7V9Q2R2-F1
#
_entry.id   AF-A0A7V9Q2R2-F1
#
_cell.length_a   1.000
_cell.length_b   1.000
_cell.length_c   1.000
_cell.angle_alpha   90.00
_cell.angle_beta   90.00
_cell.angle_gamma   90.00
#
_symmetry.space_group_name_H-M   'P 1'
#
loop_
_entity.id
_entity.type
_entity.pdbx_description
1 polymer ?
#
loop_
_entity_poly.entity_id
_entity_poly.type
_entity_poly.pdbx_seq_one_letter_code
_entity_poly.pdbx_strand_id
1 'polypeptide(L)'
;MQISTADDLRARLEGVATITEVGVEVIDERRLRGELMDELAFEAVFNPDPDLRDAARWVIWSASQALGCGSASIHELYRARGRGEIDARSFTVPAINVRATTYLTARQAFAAALERDAATIIFEIAKSEMAYTDQRPAEYTAVVLAAAIREGWRTPVFLQGDHFQFNATKWATDPDGELAGIRDLTREAIGAGFFNIDIDSSTLVDLSLPTVVEQQQVNAENTADLTRLVRELQPDGVTISVGGEIGEVGKTNSTEEELRAYLGYLAALA
;
A
#
# COMPACT_ATOMS: atom_id res chain seq x y z
N MET A 1 -1.00 -28.21 5.77
CA MET A 1 0.08 -29.07 6.35
C MET A 1 1.36 -28.33 6.07
N GLN A 2 2.16 -28.01 7.09
CA GLN A 2 3.21 -27.00 6.92
C GLN A 2 4.16 -27.30 5.76
N ILE A 3 4.37 -26.32 4.88
CA ILE A 3 5.33 -26.42 3.77
C ILE A 3 6.74 -26.42 4.38
N SER A 4 7.44 -27.55 4.25
CA SER A 4 8.72 -27.77 4.95
C SER A 4 9.92 -27.72 4.00
N THR A 5 9.68 -27.80 2.69
CA THR A 5 10.72 -27.74 1.65
C THR A 5 10.20 -27.04 0.39
N ALA A 6 11.11 -26.60 -0.47
CA ALA A 6 10.76 -26.05 -1.78
C ALA A 6 10.08 -27.10 -2.69
N ASP A 7 10.40 -28.38 -2.53
CA ASP A 7 9.73 -29.47 -3.27
C ASP A 7 8.31 -29.69 -2.78
N ASP A 8 8.03 -29.53 -1.48
CA ASP A 8 6.66 -29.55 -0.96
C ASP A 8 5.82 -28.42 -1.56
N LEU A 9 6.37 -27.20 -1.63
CA LEU A 9 5.71 -26.07 -2.28
C LEU A 9 5.42 -26.38 -3.76
N ARG A 10 6.40 -26.91 -4.49
CA ARG A 10 6.21 -27.31 -5.91
C ARG A 10 5.13 -28.39 -6.05
N ALA A 11 5.11 -29.38 -5.17
CA ALA A 11 4.09 -30.44 -5.18
C ALA A 11 2.69 -29.89 -4.90
N ARG A 12 2.56 -28.86 -4.05
CA ARG A 12 1.27 -28.17 -3.80
C ARG A 12 0.75 -27.44 -5.04
N LEU A 13 1.64 -26.94 -5.89
CA LEU A 13 1.30 -26.26 -7.13
C LEU A 13 1.03 -27.23 -8.29
N GLU A 14 1.36 -28.52 -8.17
CA GLU A 14 1.26 -29.48 -9.26
C GLU A 14 -0.18 -29.60 -9.82
N GLY A 15 -0.29 -29.37 -11.13
CA GLY A 15 -1.57 -29.32 -11.84
C GLY A 15 -2.49 -28.17 -11.45
N VAL A 16 -2.02 -27.20 -10.66
CA VAL A 16 -2.73 -25.97 -10.28
C VAL A 16 -2.08 -24.76 -10.93
N ALA A 17 -0.75 -24.67 -10.87
CA ALA A 17 0.02 -23.60 -11.45
C ALA A 17 1.42 -24.10 -11.84
N THR A 18 2.07 -23.43 -12.77
CA THR A 18 3.45 -23.72 -13.18
C THR A 18 4.33 -22.50 -12.98
N ILE A 19 5.47 -22.71 -12.33
CA ILE A 19 6.51 -21.69 -12.18
C ILE A 19 7.26 -21.60 -13.51
N THR A 20 7.34 -20.39 -14.05
CA THR A 20 8.01 -20.05 -15.31
C THR A 20 9.21 -19.13 -15.03
N GLU A 21 10.00 -18.81 -16.05
CA GLU A 21 11.11 -17.85 -15.92
C GLU A 21 10.66 -16.44 -15.52
N VAL A 22 9.43 -16.06 -15.87
CA VAL A 22 8.92 -14.69 -15.71
C VAL A 22 7.82 -14.57 -14.65
N GLY A 23 7.46 -15.66 -13.95
CA GLY A 23 6.38 -15.66 -12.96
C GLY A 23 5.64 -17.00 -12.87
N VAL A 24 4.32 -16.95 -12.71
CA VAL A 24 3.46 -18.14 -12.54
C VAL A 24 2.38 -18.16 -13.61
N GLU A 25 2.21 -19.31 -14.26
CA GLU A 25 1.05 -19.61 -15.12
C GLU A 25 0.01 -20.42 -14.33
N VAL A 26 -1.25 -19.98 -14.33
CA VAL A 26 -2.33 -20.65 -13.59
C VAL A 26 -3.04 -21.66 -14.50
N ILE A 27 -3.03 -22.93 -14.12
CA ILE A 27 -3.62 -24.05 -14.87
C ILE A 27 -5.05 -24.34 -14.39
N ASP A 28 -5.25 -24.41 -13.08
CA ASP A 28 -6.57 -24.63 -12.45
C ASP A 28 -6.82 -23.55 -11.41
N GLU A 29 -7.42 -22.45 -11.87
CA GLU A 29 -7.74 -21.32 -11.01
C GLU A 29 -8.69 -21.70 -9.86
N ARG A 30 -9.66 -22.59 -10.11
CA ARG A 30 -10.63 -23.00 -9.08
C ARG A 30 -9.92 -23.70 -7.92
N ARG A 31 -8.95 -24.56 -8.21
CA ARG A 31 -8.11 -25.19 -7.19
C ARG A 31 -7.18 -24.19 -6.51
N LEU A 32 -6.58 -23.27 -7.27
CA LEU A 32 -5.70 -22.24 -6.71
C LEU A 32 -6.42 -21.38 -5.68
N ARG A 33 -7.62 -20.90 -6.03
CA ARG A 33 -8.48 -20.06 -5.18
C ARG A 33 -9.17 -20.83 -4.05
N GLY A 34 -8.92 -22.13 -3.92
CA GLY A 34 -9.46 -22.97 -2.85
C GLY A 34 -8.59 -22.95 -1.60
N GLU A 35 -8.54 -24.10 -0.92
CA GLU A 35 -7.74 -24.32 0.30
C GLU A 35 -6.25 -24.05 0.09
N LEU A 36 -5.74 -24.20 -1.14
CA LEU A 36 -4.34 -23.90 -1.45
C LEU A 36 -3.98 -22.44 -1.19
N MET A 37 -4.87 -21.48 -1.53
CA MET A 37 -4.60 -20.07 -1.24
C MET A 37 -4.63 -19.78 0.25
N ASP A 38 -5.52 -20.44 1.00
CA ASP A 38 -5.55 -20.36 2.47
C ASP A 38 -4.24 -20.89 3.08
N GLU A 39 -3.71 -22.01 2.54
CA GLU A 39 -2.40 -22.56 2.94
C GLU A 39 -1.25 -21.60 2.60
N LEU A 40 -1.17 -21.08 1.37
CA LEU A 40 -0.13 -20.13 0.96
C LEU A 40 -0.16 -18.85 1.79
N ALA A 41 -1.35 -18.30 2.07
CA ALA A 41 -1.49 -17.12 2.92
C ALA A 41 -0.98 -17.38 4.35
N PHE A 42 -1.23 -18.56 4.89
CA PHE A 42 -0.71 -18.97 6.20
C PHE A 42 0.82 -19.07 6.18
N GLU A 43 1.39 -19.72 5.17
CA GLU A 43 2.85 -19.88 5.04
C GLU A 43 3.56 -18.55 4.82
N ALA A 44 2.96 -17.62 4.06
CA ALA A 44 3.48 -16.28 3.82
C ALA A 44 3.63 -15.42 5.10
N VAL A 45 3.00 -15.82 6.20
CA VAL A 45 3.09 -15.15 7.51
C VAL A 45 3.90 -16.00 8.49
N PHE A 46 3.50 -17.25 8.66
CA PHE A 46 3.89 -18.07 9.81
C PHE A 46 4.96 -19.12 9.51
N ASN A 47 5.44 -19.25 8.27
CA ASN A 47 6.53 -20.17 8.01
C ASN A 47 7.81 -19.72 8.76
N PRO A 48 8.42 -20.59 9.59
CA PRO A 48 9.61 -20.25 10.36
C PRO A 48 10.87 -20.18 9.47
N ASP A 49 10.84 -20.81 8.30
CA ASP A 49 11.88 -20.69 7.29
C ASP A 49 11.61 -19.42 6.45
N PRO A 50 12.49 -18.40 6.52
CA PRO A 50 12.29 -17.16 5.79
C PRO A 50 12.28 -17.36 4.27
N ASP A 51 13.04 -18.33 3.73
CA ASP A 51 13.10 -18.57 2.29
C ASP A 51 11.78 -19.19 1.79
N LEU A 52 11.19 -20.10 2.57
CA LEU A 52 9.87 -20.67 2.24
C LEU A 52 8.75 -19.66 2.41
N ARG A 53 8.85 -18.79 3.43
CA ARG A 53 7.90 -17.69 3.62
C ARG A 53 7.92 -16.75 2.42
N ASP A 54 9.09 -16.34 1.97
CA ASP A 54 9.23 -15.43 0.83
C ASP A 54 8.88 -16.13 -0.50
N ALA A 55 9.14 -17.44 -0.63
CA ALA A 55 8.66 -18.22 -1.76
C ALA A 55 7.12 -18.27 -1.82
N ALA A 56 6.42 -18.46 -0.68
CA ALA A 56 4.96 -18.40 -0.63
C ALA A 56 4.43 -17.02 -1.05
N ARG A 57 5.04 -15.94 -0.54
CA ARG A 57 4.72 -14.55 -0.94
C ARG A 57 4.92 -14.33 -2.43
N TRP A 58 6.03 -14.83 -2.99
CA TRP A 58 6.32 -14.72 -4.42
C TRP A 58 5.32 -15.47 -5.30
N VAL A 59 4.89 -16.67 -4.88
CA VAL A 59 3.85 -17.44 -5.58
C VAL A 59 2.53 -16.66 -5.58
N ILE A 60 2.11 -16.12 -4.43
CA ILE A 60 0.90 -15.30 -4.32
C ILE A 60 0.99 -14.06 -5.22
N TRP A 61 2.10 -13.33 -5.14
CA TRP A 61 2.35 -12.16 -5.97
C TRP A 61 2.23 -12.51 -7.45
N SER A 62 2.97 -13.51 -7.92
CA SER A 62 2.99 -13.91 -9.33
C SER A 62 1.62 -14.39 -9.82
N ALA A 63 0.89 -15.16 -9.01
CA ALA A 63 -0.46 -15.59 -9.32
C ALA A 63 -1.43 -14.41 -9.42
N SER A 64 -1.32 -13.40 -8.56
CA SER A 64 -2.18 -12.22 -8.61
C SER A 64 -2.03 -11.46 -9.94
N GLN A 65 -0.80 -11.36 -10.45
CA GLN A 65 -0.52 -10.74 -11.74
C GLN A 65 -1.17 -11.54 -12.88
N ALA A 66 -1.00 -12.87 -12.87
CA ALA A 66 -1.58 -13.77 -13.87
C ALA A 66 -3.12 -13.74 -13.88
N LEU A 67 -3.75 -13.50 -12.73
CA LEU A 67 -5.21 -13.48 -12.57
C LEU A 67 -5.86 -12.11 -12.74
N GLY A 68 -5.06 -11.06 -12.97
CA GLY A 68 -5.55 -9.69 -13.18
C GLY A 68 -5.86 -8.90 -11.90
N CYS A 69 -5.40 -9.39 -10.74
CA CYS A 69 -5.59 -8.75 -9.44
C CYS A 69 -4.27 -8.38 -8.74
N GLY A 70 -3.24 -8.08 -9.53
CA GLY A 70 -1.97 -7.58 -9.03
C GLY A 70 -2.06 -6.19 -8.39
N SER A 71 -1.03 -5.84 -7.62
CA SER A 71 -0.92 -4.49 -7.07
C SER A 71 -0.75 -3.44 -8.17
N ALA A 72 -1.46 -2.32 -8.07
CA ALA A 72 -1.36 -1.19 -8.99
C ALA A 72 -1.48 0.17 -8.27
N SER A 73 -1.09 1.22 -8.97
CA SER A 73 -1.31 2.60 -8.51
C SER A 73 -2.69 3.11 -8.91
N ILE A 74 -3.36 3.81 -7.99
CA ILE A 74 -4.65 4.46 -8.26
C ILE A 74 -4.52 5.76 -9.08
N HIS A 75 -3.27 6.17 -9.37
CA HIS A 75 -2.94 7.45 -9.99
C HIS A 75 -3.85 7.80 -11.18
N GLU A 76 -3.97 6.91 -12.17
CA GLU A 76 -4.75 7.21 -13.38
C GLU A 76 -6.25 7.42 -13.11
N LEU A 77 -6.83 6.68 -12.15
CA LEU A 77 -8.23 6.86 -11.75
C LEU A 77 -8.46 8.26 -11.16
N TYR A 78 -7.58 8.69 -10.25
CA TYR A 78 -7.66 10.00 -9.63
C TYR A 78 -7.32 11.14 -10.61
N ARG A 79 -6.40 10.91 -11.55
CA ARG A 79 -6.10 11.89 -12.61
C ARG A 79 -7.27 12.05 -13.57
N ALA A 80 -7.94 10.98 -13.98
CA ALA A 80 -9.15 11.04 -14.81
C ALA A 80 -10.25 11.85 -14.11
N ARG A 81 -10.46 11.62 -12.81
CA ARG A 81 -11.38 12.43 -11.98
C ARG A 81 -10.95 13.90 -11.93
N GLY A 82 -9.67 14.19 -11.70
CA GLY A 82 -9.14 15.55 -11.67
C GLY A 82 -9.28 16.30 -13.02
N ARG A 83 -9.28 15.58 -14.14
CA ARG A 83 -9.55 16.12 -15.49
C ARG A 83 -11.04 16.25 -15.81
N GLY A 84 -11.94 15.78 -14.94
CA GLY A 84 -13.39 15.82 -15.15
C GLY A 84 -13.93 14.74 -16.09
N GLU A 85 -13.16 13.68 -16.38
CA GLU A 85 -13.61 12.53 -17.19
C GLU A 85 -14.62 11.66 -16.44
N ILE A 86 -14.66 11.79 -15.11
CA ILE A 86 -15.56 11.10 -14.19
C ILE A 86 -16.27 12.17 -13.36
N ASP A 87 -17.61 12.11 -13.26
CA ASP A 87 -18.35 13.01 -12.37
C ASP A 87 -17.86 12.82 -10.93
N ALA A 88 -17.38 13.89 -10.28
CA ALA A 88 -16.86 13.83 -8.92
C ALA A 88 -17.88 13.31 -7.89
N ARG A 89 -19.19 13.35 -8.21
CA ARG A 89 -20.28 12.88 -7.36
C ARG A 89 -20.71 11.45 -7.65
N SER A 90 -20.11 10.76 -8.63
CA SER A 90 -20.57 9.43 -9.05
C SER A 90 -20.27 8.34 -8.02
N PHE A 91 -19.11 8.40 -7.35
CA PHE A 91 -18.69 7.44 -6.35
C PHE A 91 -17.54 7.96 -5.48
N THR A 92 -17.36 7.35 -4.32
CA THR A 92 -16.11 7.41 -3.54
C THR A 92 -15.37 6.08 -3.64
N VAL A 93 -14.05 6.10 -3.43
CA VAL A 93 -13.25 4.88 -3.29
C VAL A 93 -13.01 4.67 -1.80
N PRO A 94 -13.50 3.58 -1.20
CA PRO A 94 -13.19 3.29 0.19
C PRO A 94 -11.72 2.88 0.34
N ALA A 95 -11.02 3.51 1.26
CA ALA A 95 -9.76 3.05 1.81
C ALA A 95 -10.02 2.41 3.17
N ILE A 96 -9.53 1.19 3.36
CA ILE A 96 -9.81 0.40 4.55
C ILE A 96 -8.48 0.10 5.25
N ASN A 97 -8.27 0.71 6.42
CA ASN A 97 -7.23 0.26 7.32
C ASN A 97 -7.54 -1.16 7.80
N VAL A 98 -6.61 -2.07 7.55
CA VAL A 98 -6.75 -3.46 8.00
C VAL A 98 -5.53 -3.85 8.84
N ARG A 99 -5.76 -4.45 9.99
CA ARG A 99 -4.71 -4.93 10.91
C ARG A 99 -5.17 -6.15 11.70
N ALA A 100 -4.21 -6.87 12.28
CA ALA A 100 -4.39 -8.14 13.00
C ALA A 100 -4.93 -9.28 12.12
N THR A 101 -6.24 -9.32 11.83
CA THR A 101 -6.86 -10.39 11.04
C THR A 101 -6.87 -10.08 9.54
N THR A 102 -5.75 -9.58 9.00
CA THR A 102 -5.70 -8.91 7.70
C THR A 102 -6.21 -9.77 6.55
N TYR A 103 -5.80 -11.03 6.48
CA TYR A 103 -6.30 -11.97 5.48
C TYR A 103 -7.83 -12.15 5.52
N LEU A 104 -8.38 -12.40 6.71
CA LEU A 104 -9.82 -12.66 6.88
C LEU A 104 -10.66 -11.41 6.61
N THR A 105 -10.20 -10.24 7.08
CA THR A 105 -10.89 -8.97 6.85
C THR A 105 -10.84 -8.59 5.37
N ALA A 106 -9.69 -8.74 4.70
CA ALA A 106 -9.56 -8.47 3.26
C ALA A 106 -10.45 -9.38 2.43
N ARG A 107 -10.56 -10.68 2.78
CA ARG A 107 -11.49 -11.61 2.13
C ARG A 107 -12.93 -11.11 2.23
N GLN A 108 -13.39 -10.74 3.42
CA GLN A 108 -14.76 -10.25 3.59
C GLN A 108 -14.99 -8.94 2.83
N ALA A 109 -13.99 -8.05 2.78
CA ALA A 109 -14.06 -6.81 2.03
C ALA A 109 -14.19 -7.06 0.51
N PHE A 110 -13.38 -7.98 -0.06
CA PHE A 110 -13.50 -8.37 -1.46
C PHE A 110 -14.83 -9.04 -1.78
N ALA A 111 -15.29 -9.97 -0.94
CA ALA A 111 -16.60 -10.61 -1.11
C ALA A 111 -17.73 -9.56 -1.13
N ALA A 112 -17.72 -8.62 -0.16
CA ALA A 112 -18.70 -7.54 -0.10
C ALA A 112 -18.61 -6.58 -1.30
N ALA A 113 -17.41 -6.33 -1.81
CA ALA A 113 -17.19 -5.52 -3.00
C ALA A 113 -17.76 -6.19 -4.26
N LEU A 114 -17.53 -7.50 -4.44
CA LEU A 114 -18.07 -8.29 -5.55
C LEU A 114 -19.60 -8.34 -5.53
N GLU A 115 -20.21 -8.54 -4.36
CA GLU A 115 -21.68 -8.50 -4.19
C GLU A 115 -22.30 -7.16 -4.62
N ARG A 116 -21.52 -6.08 -4.57
CA ARG A 116 -21.95 -4.71 -4.87
C ARG A 116 -21.52 -4.24 -6.26
N ASP A 117 -20.89 -5.11 -7.04
CA ASP A 117 -20.29 -4.75 -8.34
C ASP A 117 -19.33 -3.56 -8.23
N ALA A 118 -18.60 -3.48 -7.11
CA ALA A 118 -17.60 -2.44 -6.91
C ALA A 118 -16.35 -2.76 -7.73
N ALA A 119 -15.84 -1.77 -8.47
CA ALA A 119 -14.66 -1.94 -9.32
C ALA A 119 -13.33 -1.66 -8.59
N THR A 120 -13.37 -0.99 -7.43
CA THR A 120 -12.17 -0.43 -6.77
C THR A 120 -12.36 -0.35 -5.27
N ILE A 121 -11.31 -0.73 -4.54
CA ILE A 121 -11.15 -0.63 -3.10
C ILE A 121 -9.66 -0.44 -2.81
N ILE A 122 -9.33 0.34 -1.78
CA ILE A 122 -7.96 0.51 -1.30
C ILE A 122 -7.82 -0.24 0.03
N PHE A 123 -6.71 -0.96 0.18
CA PHE A 123 -6.29 -1.54 1.44
C PHE A 123 -5.06 -0.78 1.93
N GLU A 124 -5.14 -0.30 3.17
CA GLU A 124 -4.10 0.56 3.72
C GLU A 124 -3.68 0.11 5.12
N ILE A 125 -2.46 0.52 5.48
CA ILE A 125 -1.88 0.27 6.80
C ILE A 125 -0.91 1.41 7.11
N ALA A 126 -1.04 1.98 8.31
CA ALA A 126 -0.21 3.10 8.72
C ALA A 126 1.11 2.68 9.36
N LYS A 127 2.11 3.57 9.33
CA LYS A 127 3.42 3.36 9.99
C LYS A 127 3.27 2.91 11.45
N SER A 128 2.36 3.53 12.18
CA SER A 128 2.08 3.20 13.59
C SER A 128 1.49 1.79 13.73
N GLU A 129 0.61 1.39 12.80
CA GLU A 129 -0.04 0.09 12.77
C GLU A 129 0.94 -1.04 12.47
N MET A 130 1.82 -0.84 11.49
CA MET A 130 2.93 -1.77 11.23
C MET A 130 3.78 -1.99 12.49
N ALA A 131 4.03 -0.93 13.27
CA ALA A 131 4.89 -1.01 14.44
C ALA A 131 4.26 -1.79 15.61
N TYR A 132 2.98 -1.57 15.94
CA TYR A 132 2.35 -2.27 17.08
C TYR A 132 1.82 -3.67 16.73
N THR A 133 1.63 -3.97 15.44
CA THR A 133 1.21 -5.31 14.98
C THR A 133 2.36 -6.18 14.51
N ASP A 134 3.55 -5.61 14.31
CA ASP A 134 4.69 -6.25 13.64
C ASP A 134 4.37 -6.73 12.21
N GLN A 135 3.40 -6.10 11.55
CA GLN A 135 2.99 -6.43 10.19
C GLN A 135 3.71 -5.53 9.17
N ARG A 136 4.73 -6.09 8.50
CA ARG A 136 5.52 -5.38 7.49
C ARG A 136 4.86 -5.40 6.09
N PRO A 137 5.19 -4.44 5.20
CA PRO A 137 4.62 -4.33 3.84
C PRO A 137 4.59 -5.62 3.01
N ALA A 138 5.66 -6.43 3.00
CA ALA A 138 5.72 -7.67 2.23
C ALA A 138 4.69 -8.70 2.70
N GLU A 139 4.48 -8.80 4.01
CA GLU A 139 3.43 -9.65 4.59
C GLU A 139 2.05 -9.13 4.22
N TYR A 140 1.81 -7.84 4.46
CA TYR A 140 0.53 -7.18 4.19
C TYR A 140 0.09 -7.38 2.73
N THR A 141 1.01 -7.15 1.80
CA THR A 141 0.80 -7.37 0.36
C THR A 141 0.37 -8.80 0.08
N ALA A 142 1.14 -9.77 0.59
CA ALA A 142 0.86 -11.18 0.32
C ALA A 142 -0.52 -11.59 0.83
N VAL A 143 -0.90 -11.19 2.05
CA VAL A 143 -2.21 -11.56 2.59
C VAL A 143 -3.37 -10.86 1.88
N VAL A 144 -3.23 -9.60 1.48
CA VAL A 144 -4.29 -8.88 0.74
C VAL A 144 -4.44 -9.46 -0.67
N LEU A 145 -3.35 -9.73 -1.39
CA LEU A 145 -3.40 -10.35 -2.72
C LEU A 145 -3.93 -11.80 -2.65
N ALA A 146 -3.54 -12.57 -1.63
CA ALA A 146 -4.10 -13.89 -1.40
C ALA A 146 -5.62 -13.83 -1.19
N ALA A 147 -6.10 -12.85 -0.41
CA ALA A 147 -7.52 -12.62 -0.20
C ALA A 147 -8.24 -12.26 -1.51
N ALA A 148 -7.63 -11.40 -2.34
CA ALA A 148 -8.16 -11.02 -3.66
C ALA A 148 -8.35 -12.26 -4.55
N ILE A 149 -7.31 -13.11 -4.64
CA ILE A 149 -7.35 -14.37 -5.39
C ILE A 149 -8.42 -15.30 -4.80
N ARG A 150 -8.40 -15.51 -3.48
CA ARG A 150 -9.34 -16.40 -2.76
C ARG A 150 -10.80 -16.09 -3.07
N GLU A 151 -11.16 -14.81 -3.15
CA GLU A 151 -12.52 -14.35 -3.40
C GLU A 151 -12.83 -14.14 -4.89
N GLY A 152 -11.82 -14.11 -5.76
CA GLY A 152 -12.00 -13.98 -7.21
C GLY A 152 -12.12 -12.57 -7.71
N TRP A 153 -11.47 -11.66 -7.00
CA TRP A 153 -11.26 -10.32 -7.48
C TRP A 153 -10.46 -10.33 -8.79
N ARG A 154 -10.89 -9.53 -9.78
CA ARG A 154 -10.33 -9.50 -11.14
C ARG A 154 -9.91 -8.11 -11.60
N THR A 155 -9.92 -7.15 -10.69
CA THR A 155 -9.43 -5.80 -10.97
C THR A 155 -8.16 -5.56 -10.16
N PRO A 156 -7.36 -4.53 -10.49
CA PRO A 156 -6.16 -4.24 -9.73
C PRO A 156 -6.46 -4.03 -8.25
N VAL A 157 -5.50 -4.40 -7.40
CA VAL A 157 -5.53 -4.16 -5.96
C VAL A 157 -4.71 -2.91 -5.66
N PHE A 158 -5.27 -1.99 -4.88
CA PHE A 158 -4.59 -0.75 -4.51
C PHE A 158 -4.11 -0.87 -3.06
N LEU A 159 -2.78 -0.96 -2.89
CA LEU A 159 -2.13 -1.00 -1.58
C LEU A 159 -1.61 0.39 -1.24
N GLN A 160 -1.96 0.88 -0.06
CA GLN A 160 -1.66 2.23 0.39
C GLN A 160 -0.84 2.25 1.68
N GLY A 161 0.22 3.04 1.66
CA GLY A 161 0.98 3.39 2.85
C GLY A 161 0.26 4.56 3.49
N ASP A 162 -0.56 4.27 4.50
CA ASP A 162 -1.37 5.27 5.18
C ASP A 162 -0.51 6.08 6.15
N HIS A 163 -0.76 7.39 6.25
CA HIS A 163 -0.05 8.32 7.15
C HIS A 163 1.41 7.91 7.40
N PHE A 164 2.30 8.03 6.41
CA PHE A 164 3.75 7.85 6.61
C PHE A 164 4.28 9.03 7.43
N GLN A 165 3.91 8.98 8.72
CA GLN A 165 3.81 10.11 9.59
C GLN A 165 5.12 10.34 10.34
N PHE A 166 5.57 11.59 10.32
CA PHE A 166 6.71 12.03 11.12
C PHE A 166 6.32 12.10 12.60
N ASN A 167 7.15 11.53 13.46
CA ASN A 167 6.96 11.64 14.90
C ASN A 167 7.60 12.93 15.42
N ALA A 168 6.79 13.90 15.85
CA ALA A 168 7.27 15.20 16.32
C ALA A 168 8.30 15.11 17.46
N THR A 169 8.14 14.17 18.40
CA THR A 169 9.09 13.97 19.50
C THR A 169 10.45 13.49 18.99
N LYS A 170 10.47 12.48 18.09
CA LYS A 170 11.71 12.00 17.48
C LYS A 170 12.35 13.06 16.61
N TRP A 171 11.55 13.75 15.81
CA TRP A 171 12.00 14.86 14.96
C TRP A 171 12.69 15.96 15.76
N ALA A 172 12.13 16.37 16.91
CA ALA A 172 12.74 17.39 17.75
C ALA A 172 14.11 16.98 18.31
N THR A 173 14.39 15.68 18.43
CA THR A 173 15.66 15.15 18.96
C THR A 173 16.66 14.73 17.88
N ASP A 174 16.18 14.21 16.76
CA ASP A 174 16.97 13.64 15.66
C ASP A 174 16.17 13.71 14.34
N PRO A 175 16.12 14.90 13.69
CA PRO A 175 15.40 15.08 12.42
C PRO A 175 15.92 14.16 11.32
N ASP A 176 17.25 14.03 11.21
CA ASP A 176 17.90 13.22 10.19
C ASP A 176 17.55 11.73 10.35
N GLY A 177 17.57 11.22 11.58
CA GLY A 177 17.18 9.85 11.88
C GLY A 177 15.70 9.56 11.62
N GLU A 178 14.81 10.49 11.97
CA GLU A 178 13.37 10.32 11.69
C GLU A 178 13.10 10.35 10.17
N LEU A 179 13.71 11.29 9.43
CA LEU A 179 13.61 11.34 7.97
C LEU A 179 14.15 10.05 7.33
N ALA A 180 15.32 9.58 7.76
CA ALA A 180 15.90 8.32 7.28
C ALA A 180 14.95 7.14 7.50
N GLY A 181 14.32 7.05 8.68
CA GLY A 181 13.34 6.02 8.99
C GLY A 181 12.10 6.05 8.09
N ILE A 182 11.57 7.23 7.75
CA ILE A 182 10.46 7.34 6.78
C ILE A 182 10.92 6.95 5.37
N ARG A 183 12.12 7.36 4.95
CA ARG A 183 12.68 6.98 3.64
C ARG A 183 12.88 5.46 3.52
N ASP A 184 13.35 4.81 4.57
CA ASP A 184 13.53 3.36 4.60
C ASP A 184 12.19 2.63 4.54
N LEU A 185 11.20 3.08 5.31
CA LEU A 185 9.84 2.55 5.21
C LEU A 185 9.24 2.75 3.80
N THR A 186 9.47 3.91 3.19
CA THR A 186 9.03 4.21 1.82
C THR A 186 9.63 3.24 0.81
N ARG A 187 10.93 2.95 0.91
CA ARG A 187 11.60 1.94 0.07
C ARG A 187 11.01 0.56 0.26
N GLU A 188 10.81 0.14 1.50
CA GLU A 188 10.24 -1.17 1.80
C GLU A 188 8.81 -1.32 1.29
N ALA A 189 7.97 -0.29 1.47
CA ALA A 189 6.60 -0.29 1.01
C ALA A 189 6.52 -0.37 -0.52
N ILE A 190 7.28 0.46 -1.24
CA ILE A 190 7.33 0.43 -2.71
C ILE A 190 7.86 -0.91 -3.22
N GLY A 191 8.91 -1.45 -2.59
CA GLY A 191 9.45 -2.77 -2.92
C GLY A 191 8.45 -3.91 -2.69
N ALA A 192 7.53 -3.76 -1.75
CA ALA A 192 6.42 -4.67 -1.52
C ALA A 192 5.21 -4.42 -2.44
N GLY A 193 5.22 -3.40 -3.29
CA GLY A 193 4.14 -3.09 -4.21
C GLY A 193 3.12 -2.08 -3.70
N PHE A 194 3.45 -1.29 -2.68
CA PHE A 194 2.63 -0.15 -2.27
C PHE A 194 2.83 0.98 -3.29
N PHE A 195 1.82 1.21 -4.14
CA PHE A 195 1.89 2.21 -5.21
C PHE A 195 0.96 3.41 -4.96
N ASN A 196 0.54 3.57 -3.71
CA ASN A 196 -0.15 4.74 -3.17
C ASN A 196 0.53 5.06 -1.83
N ILE A 197 1.14 6.22 -1.71
CA ILE A 197 1.93 6.61 -0.53
C ILE A 197 1.42 7.95 -0.02
N ASP A 198 0.84 7.95 1.19
CA ASP A 198 0.34 9.16 1.81
C ASP A 198 1.38 9.66 2.81
N ILE A 199 1.99 10.81 2.48
CA ILE A 199 3.03 11.43 3.30
C ILE A 199 2.39 12.37 4.31
N ASP A 200 2.75 12.21 5.58
CA ASP A 200 2.20 13.05 6.65
C ASP A 200 3.32 13.67 7.50
N SER A 201 3.71 14.89 7.14
CA SER A 201 4.59 15.73 7.95
C SER A 201 3.81 16.85 8.66
N SER A 202 2.48 16.75 8.72
CA SER A 202 1.60 17.78 9.30
C SER A 202 1.81 17.95 10.80
N THR A 203 2.23 16.88 11.49
CA THR A 203 2.56 16.88 12.93
C THR A 203 3.71 17.81 13.31
N LEU A 204 4.53 18.23 12.32
CA LEU A 204 5.68 19.11 12.51
C LEU A 204 5.33 20.60 12.32
N VAL A 205 4.11 20.91 11.86
CA VAL A 205 3.65 22.29 11.62
C VAL A 205 3.63 23.08 12.91
N ASP A 206 4.32 24.23 12.92
CA ASP A 206 4.38 25.15 14.07
C ASP A 206 3.49 26.37 13.84
N LEU A 207 2.30 26.36 14.43
CA LEU A 207 1.30 27.44 14.34
C LEU A 207 1.73 28.74 15.05
N SER A 208 2.85 28.75 15.78
CA SER A 208 3.38 29.97 16.40
C SER A 208 4.11 30.88 15.42
N LEU A 209 4.43 30.38 14.21
CA LEU A 209 5.09 31.14 13.16
C LEU A 209 4.16 32.20 12.54
N PRO A 210 4.72 33.34 12.07
CA PRO A 210 3.91 34.53 11.77
C PRO A 210 3.05 34.42 10.51
N THR A 211 3.39 33.55 9.56
CA THR A 211 2.60 33.35 8.33
C THR A 211 2.31 31.88 8.07
N VAL A 212 1.18 31.60 7.41
CA VAL A 212 0.77 30.22 7.04
C VAL A 212 1.82 29.51 6.17
N VAL A 213 2.56 30.26 5.36
CA VAL A 213 3.67 29.74 4.55
C VAL A 213 4.80 29.23 5.44
N GLU A 214 5.22 30.01 6.44
CA GLU A 214 6.26 29.59 7.39
C GLU A 214 5.77 28.40 8.24
N GLN A 215 4.50 28.39 8.64
CA GLN A 215 3.90 27.28 9.38
C GLN A 215 3.97 25.96 8.60
N GLN A 216 3.63 25.99 7.30
CA GLN A 216 3.60 24.80 6.44
C GLN A 216 4.95 24.40 5.84
N GLN A 217 5.99 25.23 6.01
CA GLN A 217 7.27 25.05 5.31
C GLN A 217 7.87 23.65 5.54
N VAL A 218 7.96 23.19 6.78
CA VAL A 218 8.51 21.87 7.11
C VAL A 218 7.69 20.73 6.50
N ASN A 219 6.37 20.85 6.48
CA ASN A 219 5.47 19.85 5.91
C ASN A 219 5.65 19.76 4.39
N ALA A 220 5.72 20.92 3.73
CA ALA A 220 5.97 21.05 2.31
C ALA A 220 7.35 20.48 1.90
N GLU A 221 8.41 20.84 2.61
CA GLU A 221 9.79 20.40 2.32
C GLU A 221 9.94 18.88 2.49
N ASN A 222 9.49 18.32 3.61
CA ASN A 222 9.53 16.87 3.84
C ASN A 222 8.69 16.10 2.81
N THR A 223 7.52 16.63 2.43
CA THR A 223 6.69 16.04 1.37
C THR A 223 7.43 16.06 0.03
N ALA A 224 8.07 17.17 -0.35
CA ALA A 224 8.86 17.23 -1.58
C ALA A 224 10.00 16.22 -1.58
N ASP A 225 10.73 16.10 -0.48
CA ASP A 225 11.86 15.18 -0.34
C ASP A 225 11.45 13.71 -0.50
N LEU A 226 10.36 13.32 0.16
CA LEU A 226 9.80 11.97 0.01
C LEU A 226 9.18 11.76 -1.38
N THR A 227 8.55 12.78 -1.96
CA THR A 227 8.03 12.69 -3.33
C THR A 227 9.16 12.44 -4.33
N ARG A 228 10.33 13.10 -4.19
CA ARG A 228 11.50 12.82 -5.03
C ARG A 228 11.96 11.37 -4.89
N LEU A 229 12.05 10.87 -3.65
CA LEU A 229 12.39 9.46 -3.40
C LEU A 229 11.37 8.51 -4.04
N VAL A 230 10.07 8.78 -3.92
CA VAL A 230 9.01 7.97 -4.56
C VAL A 230 9.20 7.95 -6.08
N ARG A 231 9.55 9.08 -6.69
CA ARG A 231 9.82 9.16 -8.14
C ARG A 231 11.10 8.41 -8.55
N GLU A 232 12.14 8.43 -7.71
CA GLU A 232 13.37 7.64 -7.92
C GLU A 232 13.12 6.12 -7.88
N LEU A 233 12.18 5.69 -7.04
CA LEU A 233 11.89 4.27 -6.78
C LEU A 233 10.75 3.71 -7.63
N GLN A 234 10.03 4.54 -8.39
CA GLN A 234 8.87 4.08 -9.13
C GLN A 234 9.28 3.03 -10.18
N PRO A 235 8.57 1.89 -10.29
CA PRO A 235 8.83 0.93 -11.35
C PRO A 235 8.54 1.50 -12.75
N ASP A 236 9.20 0.95 -13.76
CA ASP A 236 8.91 1.27 -15.16
C ASP A 236 7.42 1.01 -15.48
N GLY A 237 6.78 1.99 -16.11
CA GLY A 237 5.36 1.92 -16.47
C GLY A 237 4.37 2.14 -15.32
N VAL A 238 4.85 2.39 -14.09
CA VAL A 238 4.00 2.69 -12.93
C VAL A 238 4.26 4.12 -12.45
N THR A 239 3.22 4.96 -12.45
CA THR A 239 3.28 6.26 -11.74
C THR A 239 2.67 6.09 -10.36
N ILE A 240 3.49 6.13 -9.32
CA ILE A 240 3.03 6.00 -7.93
C ILE A 240 2.19 7.22 -7.54
N SER A 241 1.02 6.97 -6.94
CA SER A 241 0.15 7.99 -6.36
C SER A 241 0.76 8.49 -5.06
N VAL A 242 0.83 9.81 -4.91
CA VAL A 242 1.36 10.46 -3.70
C VAL A 242 0.26 11.32 -3.12
N GLY A 243 -0.16 10.97 -1.90
CA GLY A 243 -1.03 11.80 -1.07
C GLY A 243 -0.22 12.61 -0.07
N GLY A 244 -0.90 13.58 0.54
CA GLY A 244 -0.31 14.54 1.45
C GLY A 244 -1.34 15.07 2.43
N GLU A 245 -0.90 15.31 3.67
CA GLU A 245 -1.79 15.77 4.74
C GLU A 245 -1.46 17.19 5.22
N ILE A 246 -2.51 17.93 5.55
CA ILE A 246 -2.46 19.21 6.27
C ILE A 246 -3.45 19.18 7.43
N GLY A 247 -3.18 19.99 8.45
CA GLY A 247 -4.03 20.11 9.63
C GLY A 247 -3.70 19.06 10.68
N GLU A 248 -4.44 19.10 11.80
CA GLU A 248 -4.32 18.12 12.88
C GLU A 248 -5.67 17.45 13.05
N VAL A 249 -5.66 16.10 13.02
CA VAL A 249 -6.86 15.28 13.17
C VAL A 249 -7.64 15.69 14.43
N GLY A 250 -8.90 16.10 14.23
CA GLY A 250 -9.86 16.30 15.32
C GLY A 250 -9.87 17.69 16.00
N LYS A 251 -9.10 18.68 15.51
CA LYS A 251 -9.12 20.04 16.08
C LYS A 251 -9.96 21.02 15.27
N THR A 252 -9.47 21.45 14.12
CA THR A 252 -10.10 22.47 13.27
C THR A 252 -9.97 22.08 11.81
N ASN A 253 -10.97 22.44 11.00
CA ASN A 253 -10.89 22.23 9.57
C ASN A 253 -9.77 23.07 8.97
N SER A 254 -8.97 22.47 8.10
CA SER A 254 -7.97 23.20 7.34
C SER A 254 -8.59 24.23 6.40
N THR A 255 -7.84 25.28 6.11
CA THR A 255 -8.25 26.39 5.24
C THR A 255 -7.67 26.23 3.83
N GLU A 256 -8.27 26.94 2.86
CA GLU A 256 -7.72 27.03 1.50
C GLU A 256 -6.31 27.66 1.51
N GLU A 257 -6.05 28.60 2.41
CA GLU A 257 -4.75 29.26 2.56
C GLU A 257 -3.67 28.26 2.99
N GLU A 258 -3.94 27.43 3.99
CA GLU A 258 -3.05 26.34 4.43
C GLU A 258 -2.78 25.34 3.31
N LEU A 259 -3.81 24.95 2.57
CA LEU A 259 -3.66 24.05 1.43
C LEU A 259 -2.76 24.66 0.34
N ARG A 260 -2.95 25.94 0.00
CA ARG A 260 -2.11 26.62 -1.00
C ARG A 260 -0.67 26.77 -0.55
N ALA A 261 -0.46 27.09 0.73
CA ALA A 261 0.87 27.16 1.32
C ALA A 261 1.58 25.80 1.26
N TYR A 262 0.89 24.73 1.67
CA TYR A 262 1.40 23.36 1.58
C TYR A 262 1.74 22.96 0.15
N LEU A 263 0.82 23.13 -0.80
CA LEU A 263 1.02 22.78 -2.22
C LEU A 263 2.14 23.57 -2.91
N GLY A 264 2.69 24.61 -2.27
CA GLY A 264 3.89 25.30 -2.72
C GLY A 264 5.08 24.36 -2.99
N TYR A 265 5.13 23.20 -2.32
CA TYR A 265 6.18 22.20 -2.54
C TYR A 265 6.26 21.70 -4.00
N LEU A 266 5.16 21.73 -4.75
CA LEU A 266 5.13 21.32 -6.15
C LEU A 266 6.09 22.17 -7.01
N ALA A 267 6.31 23.44 -6.66
CA ALA A 267 7.29 24.28 -7.35
C ALA A 267 8.74 23.81 -7.13
N ALA A 268 9.02 23.13 -6.01
CA ALA A 268 10.33 22.55 -5.72
C ALA A 268 10.56 21.19 -6.43
N LEU A 269 9.53 20.65 -7.09
CA LEU A 269 9.59 19.42 -7.89
C LEU A 269 9.65 19.67 -9.40
N ALA A 270 9.47 20.92 -9.84
CA ALA A 270 9.56 21.35 -11.23
C ALA A 270 11.01 21.65 -11.64
#